data_AF-A0ABC9VCW8-F1
#
_entry.id   AF-A0ABC9VCW8-F1
#
_cell.length_a   1.000
_cell.length_b   1.000
_cell.length_c   1.000
_cell.angle_alpha   90.00
_cell.angle_beta   90.00
_cell.angle_gamma   90.00
#
_symmetry.space_group_name_H-M   'P 1'
#
loop_
_entity.id
_entity.type
_entity.pdbx_description
1 polymer ?
#
loop_
_entity_poly.entity_id
_entity_poly.type
_entity_poly.pdbx_seq_one_letter_code
_entity_poly.pdbx_strand_id
1 'polypeptide(L)'
;MDEQRREIIVREIEYWKRSRLLPEQYCNYLLALYTEGGYQKRLRDRFPARRRTMLTFLFAAIICLLLPASALVIYFTELSFVLQMLLFALFFFLCLIAIRMWKGKGNIIHLPLISSAFIFLIASIKIGEYYFPKQKMVTALTVFVNCLIWIWLGKQFRLLYFLLSGIIGTGILMVFLLL
;
A
#
# COMPACT_ATOMS: atom_id res chain seq x y z
N MET A 1 6.82 28.37 40.13
CA MET A 1 6.07 27.20 40.65
C MET A 1 7.08 26.10 40.87
N ASP A 2 7.07 25.48 42.05
CA ASP A 2 8.04 24.45 42.43
C ASP A 2 7.81 23.19 41.59
N GLU A 3 8.83 22.74 40.84
CA GLU A 3 8.72 21.63 39.88
C GLU A 3 8.34 20.31 40.58
N GLN A 4 8.79 20.16 41.83
CA GLN A 4 8.42 19.06 42.71
C GLN A 4 6.92 19.05 43.06
N ARG A 5 6.31 20.21 43.33
CA ARG A 5 4.87 20.31 43.63
C ARG A 5 4.03 19.95 42.42
N ARG A 6 4.47 20.38 41.24
CA ARG A 6 3.83 20.05 39.95
C ARG A 6 3.80 18.54 39.72
N GLU A 7 4.91 17.83 39.97
CA GLU A 7 4.95 16.38 39.82
C GLU A 7 4.02 15.64 40.80
N ILE A 8 3.94 16.11 42.05
CA ILE A 8 3.05 15.52 43.06
C ILE A 8 1.59 15.64 42.59
N ILE A 9 1.18 16.83 42.14
CA ILE A 9 -0.19 17.08 41.63
C ILE A 9 -0.50 16.17 40.43
N VAL A 10 0.45 15.97 39.51
CA VAL A 10 0.26 15.07 38.36
C VAL A 10 0.04 13.62 38.79
N ARG A 11 0.82 13.11 39.76
CA ARG A 11 0.66 11.75 40.29
C ARG A 11 -0.71 11.55 40.95
N GLU A 12 -1.20 12.58 41.64
CA GLU A 12 -2.47 12.51 42.35
C GLU A 12 -3.67 12.54 41.40
N ILE A 13 -3.62 13.35 40.34
CA ILE A 13 -4.62 13.32 39.27
C ILE A 13 -4.62 11.98 38.53
N GLU A 14 -3.45 11.36 38.31
CA GLU A 14 -3.36 10.01 37.75
C GLU A 14 -4.00 8.95 38.68
N TYR A 15 -3.82 9.11 40.00
CA TYR A 15 -4.48 8.25 40.99
C TYR A 15 -6.01 8.40 40.93
N TRP A 16 -6.54 9.63 40.91
CA TRP A 16 -7.99 9.89 40.80
C TRP A 16 -8.61 9.33 39.51
N LYS A 17 -7.86 9.39 38.41
CA LYS A 17 -8.27 8.80 37.13
C LYS A 17 -8.34 7.27 37.21
N ARG A 18 -7.38 6.61 37.86
CA ARG A 18 -7.34 5.14 38.00
C ARG A 18 -8.44 4.63 38.93
N SER A 19 -8.75 5.36 39.99
CA SER A 19 -9.82 5.02 40.95
C SER A 19 -11.21 5.50 40.52
N ARG A 20 -11.33 6.18 39.37
CA ARG A 20 -12.59 6.76 38.85
C ARG A 20 -13.29 7.72 39.82
N LEU A 21 -12.52 8.40 40.67
CA LEU A 21 -13.03 9.41 41.60
C LEU A 21 -13.57 10.66 40.88
N LEU A 22 -13.05 10.92 39.68
CA LEU A 22 -13.45 12.03 38.82
C LEU A 22 -13.69 11.53 37.39
N PRO A 23 -14.63 12.12 36.63
CA PRO A 23 -14.86 11.75 35.24
C PRO A 23 -13.60 11.99 34.39
N GLU A 24 -13.30 11.07 33.47
CA GLU A 24 -12.02 11.04 32.75
C GLU A 24 -11.70 12.34 31.99
N GLN A 25 -12.72 13.04 31.51
CA GLN A 25 -12.58 14.31 30.78
C GLN A 25 -11.94 15.41 31.64
N TYR A 26 -12.29 15.50 32.93
CA TYR A 26 -11.74 16.51 33.84
C TYR A 26 -10.30 16.19 34.22
N CYS A 27 -9.99 14.92 34.49
CA CYS A 27 -8.61 14.49 34.74
C CYS A 27 -7.71 14.75 33.54
N ASN A 28 -8.20 14.53 32.32
CA ASN A 28 -7.46 14.81 31.08
C ASN A 28 -7.20 16.32 30.91
N TYR A 29 -8.18 17.17 31.21
CA TYR A 29 -8.03 18.62 31.17
C TYR A 29 -6.98 19.11 32.17
N LEU A 30 -7.06 18.67 33.43
CA LEU A 30 -6.11 19.03 34.48
C LEU A 30 -4.70 18.53 34.16
N LEU A 31 -4.56 17.28 33.68
CA LEU A 31 -3.27 16.75 33.26
C LEU A 31 -2.70 17.54 32.09
N ALA A 32 -3.50 17.94 31.10
CA ALA A 32 -3.04 18.77 29.99
C ALA A 32 -2.56 20.15 30.46
N LEU A 33 -3.28 20.76 31.41
CA LEU A 33 -2.94 22.06 32.00
C LEU A 33 -1.63 21.98 32.82
N TYR A 34 -1.53 21.02 33.74
CA TYR A 34 -0.37 20.86 34.60
C TYR A 34 0.83 20.24 33.90
N THR A 35 0.69 19.63 32.73
CA THR A 35 1.84 19.13 31.94
C THR A 35 2.17 20.01 30.74
N GLU A 36 1.54 21.18 30.59
CA GLU A 36 1.72 22.07 29.42
C GLU A 36 1.57 21.32 28.09
N GLY A 37 0.62 20.38 28.01
CA GLY A 37 0.42 19.52 26.85
C GLY A 37 1.36 18.30 26.74
N GLY A 38 2.30 18.13 27.68
CA GLY A 38 3.18 16.95 27.78
C GLY A 38 2.43 15.63 27.99
N TYR A 39 1.28 15.66 28.66
CA TYR A 39 0.40 14.50 28.83
C TYR A 39 -0.23 14.06 27.50
N GLN A 40 -0.62 15.01 26.64
CA GLN A 40 -1.13 14.73 25.30
C GLN A 40 -0.07 14.03 24.45
N LYS A 41 1.20 14.44 24.58
CA LYS A 41 2.36 13.79 23.94
C LYS A 41 2.56 12.35 24.46
N ARG A 42 2.53 12.14 25.78
CA ARG A 42 2.61 10.79 26.39
C ARG A 42 1.42 9.90 26.02
N LEU A 43 0.20 10.42 25.92
CA LEU A 43 -0.98 9.67 25.45
C LEU A 43 -0.86 9.29 23.97
N ARG A 44 -0.38 10.22 23.13
CA ARG A 44 -0.15 9.99 21.70
C ARG A 44 0.98 8.98 21.45
N ASP A 45 1.98 8.94 22.32
CA ASP A 45 3.04 7.92 22.33
C ASP A 45 2.59 6.58 22.94
N ARG A 46 1.63 6.59 23.89
CA ARG A 46 1.05 5.37 24.50
C ARG A 46 0.00 4.67 23.64
N PHE A 47 -0.66 5.35 22.70
CA PHE A 47 -1.48 4.70 21.68
C PHE A 47 -0.64 4.35 20.44
N PRO A 48 -0.82 3.14 19.87
CA PRO A 48 0.33 2.32 19.51
C PRO A 48 0.94 2.71 18.16
N ALA A 49 1.94 3.59 18.18
CA ALA A 49 2.87 3.75 17.05
C ALA A 49 3.39 2.39 16.58
N ARG A 50 3.65 1.45 17.52
CA ARG A 50 4.01 0.05 17.23
C ARG A 50 2.93 -0.73 16.47
N ARG A 51 1.64 -0.62 16.83
CA ARG A 51 0.52 -1.30 16.13
C ARG A 51 0.28 -0.70 14.75
N ARG A 52 0.43 0.63 14.60
CA ARG A 52 0.30 1.30 13.30
C ARG A 52 1.42 0.89 12.34
N THR A 53 2.65 0.74 12.84
CA THR A 53 3.78 0.22 12.07
C THR A 53 3.60 -1.26 11.75
N MET A 54 3.17 -2.09 12.72
CA MET A 54 2.88 -3.51 12.49
C MET A 54 1.76 -3.73 11.47
N LEU A 55 0.67 -2.96 11.54
CA LEU A 55 -0.40 -3.00 10.54
C LEU A 55 0.11 -2.57 9.16
N THR A 56 0.97 -1.55 9.08
CA THR A 56 1.56 -1.12 7.80
C THR A 56 2.43 -2.24 7.20
N PHE A 57 3.23 -2.92 8.02
CA PHE A 57 4.03 -4.07 7.60
C PHE A 57 3.17 -5.26 7.16
N LEU A 58 2.11 -5.59 7.91
CA LEU A 58 1.16 -6.65 7.53
C LEU A 58 0.50 -6.36 6.19
N PHE A 59 0.01 -5.13 5.98
CA PHE A 59 -0.58 -4.75 4.70
C PHE A 59 0.45 -4.76 3.56
N ALA A 60 1.70 -4.36 3.80
CA ALA A 60 2.77 -4.48 2.81
C ALA A 60 3.07 -5.96 2.46
N ALA A 61 3.06 -6.85 3.45
CA ALA A 61 3.22 -8.29 3.25
C ALA A 61 2.07 -8.88 2.42
N ILE A 62 0.82 -8.47 2.68
CA ILE A 62 -0.34 -8.87 1.88
C ILE A 62 -0.17 -8.42 0.42
N ILE A 63 0.32 -7.20 0.18
CA ILE A 63 0.58 -6.69 -1.18
C ILE A 63 1.73 -7.39 -1.89
N CYS A 64 2.73 -7.85 -1.13
CA CYS A 64 3.75 -8.72 -1.68
C CYS A 64 3.17 -10.08 -2.08
N LEU A 65 2.26 -10.64 -1.26
CA LEU A 65 1.60 -11.92 -1.49
C LEU A 65 0.64 -11.91 -2.69
N LEU A 66 0.12 -10.74 -3.08
CA LEU A 66 -0.75 -10.58 -4.24
C LEU A 66 -0.07 -11.02 -5.56
N LEU A 67 1.25 -10.87 -5.70
CA LEU A 67 2.00 -11.33 -6.88
C LEU A 67 2.01 -12.87 -7.03
N PRO A 68 2.49 -13.67 -6.05
CA PRO A 68 2.39 -15.12 -6.14
C PRO A 68 0.94 -15.62 -6.17
N ALA A 69 -0.01 -14.93 -5.53
CA ALA A 69 -1.42 -15.24 -5.67
C ALA A 69 -1.91 -15.07 -7.12
N SER A 70 -1.48 -14.03 -7.82
CA SER A 70 -1.80 -13.85 -9.25
C SER A 70 -1.23 -14.97 -10.13
N ALA A 71 -0.04 -15.47 -9.83
CA ALA A 71 0.55 -16.62 -10.53
C ALA A 71 -0.22 -17.92 -10.26
N LEU A 72 -0.67 -18.12 -9.01
CA LEU A 72 -1.54 -19.23 -8.62
C LEU A 72 -2.84 -19.23 -9.43
N VAL A 73 -3.49 -18.06 -9.57
CA VAL A 73 -4.72 -17.93 -10.36
C VAL A 73 -4.50 -18.30 -11.83
N ILE A 74 -3.32 -18.02 -12.41
CA ILE A 74 -2.99 -18.42 -13.78
C ILE A 74 -2.74 -19.92 -13.88
N TYR A 75 -2.07 -20.52 -12.88
CA TYR A 75 -1.73 -21.94 -12.87
C TYR A 75 -2.97 -22.82 -12.70
N PHE A 76 -3.95 -22.37 -11.91
CA PHE A 76 -5.27 -22.99 -11.82
C PHE A 76 -6.10 -22.65 -13.06
N THR A 77 -5.74 -23.26 -14.19
CA THR A 77 -6.42 -23.11 -15.49
C THR A 77 -7.85 -23.64 -15.52
N GLU A 78 -8.29 -24.32 -14.44
CA GLU A 78 -9.67 -24.80 -14.25
C GLU A 78 -10.65 -23.69 -13.87
N LEU A 79 -10.16 -22.50 -13.49
CA LEU A 79 -11.02 -21.36 -13.20
C LEU A 79 -11.60 -20.79 -14.49
N SER A 80 -12.89 -20.46 -14.47
CA SER A 80 -13.53 -19.80 -15.60
C SER A 80 -12.86 -18.43 -15.86
N PHE A 81 -12.76 -18.07 -17.13
CA PHE A 81 -12.17 -16.79 -17.57
C PHE A 81 -12.77 -15.58 -16.81
N VAL A 82 -14.09 -15.61 -16.57
CA VAL A 82 -14.81 -14.55 -15.85
C VAL A 82 -14.33 -14.43 -14.40
N LEU A 83 -14.15 -15.56 -13.69
CA LEU A 83 -13.67 -15.55 -12.31
C LEU A 83 -12.21 -15.10 -12.21
N GLN A 84 -11.37 -15.55 -13.14
CA GLN A 84 -9.97 -15.13 -13.21
C GLN A 84 -9.85 -13.61 -13.39
N MET A 85 -10.64 -13.03 -14.30
CA MET A 85 -10.64 -11.58 -14.52
C MET A 85 -11.20 -10.81 -13.32
N LEU A 86 -12.24 -11.34 -12.67
CA LEU A 86 -12.81 -10.74 -11.45
C LEU A 86 -11.78 -10.72 -10.31
N LEU A 87 -11.01 -11.79 -10.13
CA LEU A 87 -9.91 -11.86 -9.16
C LEU A 87 -8.81 -10.84 -9.46
N PHE A 88 -8.36 -10.74 -10.72
CA PHE A 88 -7.36 -9.73 -11.09
C PHE A 88 -7.87 -8.30 -10.88
N ALA A 89 -9.14 -8.04 -11.19
CA ALA A 89 -9.76 -6.74 -10.91
C ALA A 89 -9.75 -6.45 -9.40
N LEU A 90 -10.15 -7.42 -8.57
CA LEU A 90 -10.15 -7.30 -7.11
C LEU A 90 -8.73 -7.02 -6.58
N PHE A 91 -7.73 -7.76 -7.05
CA PHE A 91 -6.32 -7.55 -6.71
C PHE A 91 -5.83 -6.16 -7.09
N PHE A 92 -6.19 -5.68 -8.28
CA PHE A 92 -5.88 -4.33 -8.72
C PHE A 92 -6.53 -3.26 -7.85
N PHE A 93 -7.81 -3.42 -7.50
CA PHE A 93 -8.51 -2.50 -6.59
C PHE A 93 -7.87 -2.44 -5.20
N LEU A 94 -7.44 -3.58 -4.64
CA LEU A 94 -6.71 -3.62 -3.37
C LEU A 94 -5.41 -2.81 -3.44
N CYS A 95 -4.65 -2.93 -4.53
CA CYS A 95 -3.46 -2.11 -4.75
C CYS A 95 -3.79 -0.61 -4.82
N LEU A 96 -4.86 -0.21 -5.51
CA LEU A 96 -5.29 1.20 -5.58
C LEU A 96 -5.68 1.77 -4.21
N ILE A 97 -6.40 0.99 -3.39
CA ILE A 97 -6.75 1.36 -2.01
C ILE A 97 -5.47 1.58 -1.20
N ALA A 98 -4.50 0.66 -1.29
CA ALA A 98 -3.25 0.78 -0.57
C ALA A 98 -2.40 1.98 -1.01
N ILE A 99 -2.37 2.29 -2.32
CA ILE A 99 -1.74 3.52 -2.83
C ILE A 99 -2.38 4.73 -2.18
N ARG A 100 -3.72 4.81 -2.13
CA ARG A 100 -4.42 5.93 -1.47
C ARG A 100 -4.14 6.00 0.02
N MET A 101 -4.13 4.86 0.72
CA MET A 101 -3.87 4.81 2.16
C MET A 101 -2.44 5.19 2.54
N TRP A 102 -1.47 4.96 1.64
CA TRP A 102 -0.06 5.26 1.89
C TRP A 102 0.43 6.55 1.23
N LYS A 103 -0.44 7.31 0.56
CA LYS A 103 -0.15 8.70 0.14
C LYS A 103 0.28 9.53 1.36
N GLY A 104 1.58 9.73 1.53
CA GLY A 104 2.20 10.42 2.66
C GLY A 104 3.35 9.64 3.34
N LYS A 105 3.42 8.30 3.18
CA LYS A 105 4.54 7.47 3.62
C LYS A 105 5.42 7.12 2.42
N GLY A 106 6.21 8.10 1.96
CA GLY A 106 6.91 8.09 0.66
C GLY A 106 7.60 6.78 0.27
N ASN A 107 8.20 6.05 1.21
CA ASN A 107 8.98 4.85 0.90
C ASN A 107 8.16 3.59 0.62
N ILE A 108 6.91 3.49 1.12
CA ILE A 108 6.11 2.24 1.03
C ILE A 108 5.17 2.25 -0.19
N ILE A 109 4.97 3.42 -0.80
CA ILE A 109 4.08 3.60 -1.96
C ILE A 109 4.60 2.87 -3.21
N HIS A 110 5.90 2.61 -3.29
CA HIS A 110 6.51 1.94 -4.43
C HIS A 110 6.03 0.48 -4.59
N LEU A 111 5.85 -0.23 -3.47
CA LEU A 111 5.45 -1.64 -3.47
C LEU A 111 4.07 -1.89 -4.13
N PRO A 112 2.96 -1.25 -3.69
CA PRO A 112 1.65 -1.46 -4.29
C PRO A 112 1.56 -0.94 -5.72
N LEU A 113 2.39 0.04 -6.08
CA LEU A 113 2.43 0.57 -7.43
C LEU A 113 3.05 -0.43 -8.41
N ILE A 114 4.16 -1.08 -8.02
CA ILE A 114 4.78 -2.16 -8.81
C ILE A 114 3.81 -3.34 -8.93
N SER A 115 3.22 -3.80 -7.82
CA SER A 115 2.24 -4.90 -7.85
C SER A 115 1.06 -4.58 -8.77
N SER A 116 0.52 -3.36 -8.70
CA SER A 116 -0.59 -2.91 -9.54
C SER A 116 -0.26 -2.96 -11.03
N ALA A 117 0.95 -2.57 -11.41
CA ALA A 117 1.39 -2.56 -12.79
C ALA A 117 1.54 -3.98 -13.35
N PHE A 118 2.16 -4.88 -12.58
CA PHE A 118 2.29 -6.29 -12.96
C PHE A 118 0.92 -6.96 -13.13
N ILE A 119 -0.01 -6.77 -12.19
CA ILE A 119 -1.36 -7.31 -12.29
C ILE A 119 -2.07 -6.79 -13.54
N PHE A 120 -1.94 -5.50 -13.85
CA PHE A 120 -2.53 -4.90 -15.04
C PHE A 120 -1.97 -5.48 -16.35
N LEU A 121 -0.65 -5.70 -16.41
CA LEU A 121 -0.01 -6.33 -17.57
C LEU A 121 -0.48 -7.78 -17.75
N ILE A 122 -0.49 -8.57 -16.67
CA ILE A 122 -0.96 -9.96 -16.70
C ILE A 122 -2.41 -10.04 -17.18
N ALA A 123 -3.29 -9.19 -16.62
CA ALA A 123 -4.69 -9.13 -17.02
C ALA A 123 -4.84 -8.75 -18.50
N SER A 124 -4.08 -7.76 -18.97
CA SER A 124 -4.10 -7.33 -20.38
C SER A 124 -3.69 -8.45 -21.33
N ILE A 125 -2.64 -9.23 -21.00
CA ILE A 125 -2.22 -10.39 -21.80
C ILE A 125 -3.32 -11.45 -21.83
N LYS A 126 -3.94 -11.77 -20.69
CA LYS A 126 -5.00 -12.78 -20.63
C LYS A 126 -6.24 -12.40 -21.43
N ILE A 127 -6.60 -11.12 -21.43
CA ILE A 127 -7.67 -10.60 -22.30
C ILE A 127 -7.28 -10.78 -23.77
N GLY A 128 -6.05 -10.41 -24.14
CA GLY A 128 -5.55 -10.55 -25.51
C GLY A 128 -5.56 -12.00 -26.00
N GLU A 129 -5.12 -12.94 -25.16
CA GLU A 129 -5.13 -14.38 -25.48
C GLU A 129 -6.54 -14.95 -25.65
N TYR A 130 -7.53 -14.45 -24.89
CA TYR A 130 -8.91 -14.92 -24.96
C TYR A 130 -9.62 -14.45 -26.24
N TYR A 131 -9.48 -13.18 -26.60
CA TYR A 131 -10.14 -12.61 -27.78
C TYR A 131 -9.44 -12.97 -29.10
N PHE A 132 -8.10 -13.11 -29.10
CA PHE A 132 -7.31 -13.41 -30.29
C PHE A 132 -6.37 -14.60 -30.06
N PRO A 133 -6.91 -15.83 -30.00
CA PRO A 133 -6.09 -17.01 -29.77
C PRO A 133 -5.04 -17.16 -30.89
N LYS A 134 -3.80 -17.48 -30.48
CA LYS A 134 -2.64 -17.84 -31.33
C LYS A 134 -1.99 -16.72 -32.17
N GLN A 135 -2.42 -15.46 -32.08
CA GLN A 135 -1.73 -14.36 -32.77
C GLN A 135 -0.64 -13.71 -31.91
N LYS A 136 0.61 -14.12 -32.14
CA LYS A 136 1.80 -13.55 -31.46
C LYS A 136 1.93 -12.03 -31.63
N MET A 137 1.43 -11.49 -32.73
CA MET A 137 1.41 -10.03 -32.96
C MET A 137 0.50 -9.29 -31.98
N VAL A 138 -0.66 -9.84 -31.63
CA VAL A 138 -1.63 -9.17 -30.75
C VAL A 138 -1.09 -9.10 -29.32
N THR A 139 -0.44 -10.16 -28.84
CA THR A 139 0.22 -10.15 -27.53
C THR A 139 1.41 -9.18 -27.52
N ALA A 140 2.23 -9.16 -28.58
CA ALA A 140 3.33 -8.20 -28.71
C ALA A 140 2.85 -6.75 -28.69
N LEU A 141 1.78 -6.43 -29.45
CA LEU A 141 1.16 -5.11 -29.47
C LEU A 141 0.61 -4.72 -28.09
N THR A 142 -0.04 -5.66 -27.40
CA THR A 142 -0.59 -5.44 -26.05
C THR A 142 0.50 -5.10 -25.04
N VAL A 143 1.63 -5.83 -25.06
CA VAL A 143 2.77 -5.54 -24.20
C VAL A 143 3.39 -4.19 -24.56
N PHE A 144 3.49 -3.86 -25.85
CA PHE A 144 4.02 -2.57 -26.30
C PHE A 144 3.21 -1.39 -25.77
N VAL A 145 1.88 -1.46 -25.89
CA VAL A 145 0.96 -0.44 -25.33
C VAL A 145 1.12 -0.33 -23.81
N ASN A 146 1.23 -1.46 -23.11
CA ASN A 146 1.47 -1.46 -21.65
C ASN A 146 2.80 -0.79 -21.28
N CYS A 147 3.89 -1.07 -22.02
CA CYS A 147 5.18 -0.42 -21.81
C CYS A 147 5.11 1.10 -22.06
N LEU A 148 4.38 1.57 -23.07
CA LEU A 148 4.17 3.00 -23.31
C LEU A 148 3.41 3.66 -22.16
N ILE A 149 2.36 3.01 -21.65
CA ILE A 149 1.62 3.47 -20.47
C ILE A 149 2.57 3.56 -19.26
N TRP A 150 3.47 2.60 -19.10
CA TRP A 150 4.46 2.62 -18.03
C TRP A 150 5.49 3.73 -18.19
N ILE A 151 5.99 3.99 -19.39
CA ILE A 151 6.90 5.11 -19.63
C ILE A 151 6.20 6.44 -19.34
N TRP A 152 4.95 6.59 -19.76
CA TRP A 152 4.16 7.80 -19.53
C TRP A 152 3.86 8.03 -18.04
N LEU A 153 3.38 7.00 -17.32
CA LEU A 153 3.17 7.06 -15.87
C LEU A 153 4.49 7.27 -15.11
N GLY A 154 5.58 6.64 -15.55
CA GLY A 154 6.91 6.81 -14.96
C GLY A 154 7.43 8.23 -15.08
N LYS A 155 7.21 8.87 -16.23
CA LYS A 155 7.54 10.28 -16.47
C LYS A 155 6.66 11.21 -15.63
N GLN A 156 5.35 10.96 -15.55
CA GLN A 156 4.41 11.78 -14.79
C GLN A 156 4.65 11.72 -13.27
N PHE A 157 4.97 10.55 -12.74
CA PHE A 157 5.18 10.32 -11.30
C PHE A 157 6.67 10.36 -10.88
N ARG A 158 7.60 10.69 -11.79
CA ARG A 158 9.07 10.69 -11.58
C ARG A 158 9.62 9.38 -10.98
N LEU A 159 9.09 8.24 -11.43
CA LEU A 159 9.49 6.92 -10.94
C LEU A 159 10.48 6.29 -11.91
N LEU A 160 11.78 6.38 -11.59
CA LEU A 160 12.87 5.87 -12.43
C LEU A 160 12.72 4.37 -12.74
N TYR A 161 12.26 3.56 -11.78
CA TYR A 161 12.07 2.12 -11.97
C TYR A 161 11.02 1.77 -13.03
N PHE A 162 9.95 2.58 -13.13
CA PHE A 162 8.88 2.37 -14.11
C PHE A 162 9.36 2.71 -15.52
N LEU A 163 10.22 3.73 -15.62
CA LEU A 163 10.85 4.14 -16.86
C LEU A 163 11.89 3.10 -17.32
N LEU A 164 12.73 2.59 -16.40
CA LEU A 164 13.69 1.51 -16.71
C LEU A 164 12.97 0.23 -17.14
N SER A 165 11.94 -0.19 -16.41
CA SER A 165 11.17 -1.39 -16.75
C SER A 165 10.47 -1.25 -18.10
N GLY A 166 9.93 -0.06 -18.41
CA GLY A 166 9.37 0.25 -19.73
C GLY A 166 10.40 0.14 -20.85
N ILE A 167 11.59 0.73 -20.68
CA ILE A 167 12.67 0.69 -21.68
C ILE A 167 13.16 -0.75 -21.90
N ILE A 168 13.43 -1.49 -20.82
CA ILE A 168 13.86 -2.89 -20.90
C ILE A 168 12.77 -3.74 -21.59
N GLY A 169 11.50 -3.54 -21.22
CA GLY A 169 10.36 -4.23 -21.82
C GLY A 169 10.25 -3.97 -23.33
N THR A 170 10.40 -2.71 -23.76
CA THR A 170 10.43 -2.38 -25.19
C THR A 170 11.63 -2.98 -25.92
N GLY A 171 12.80 -3.06 -25.27
CA GLY A 171 13.99 -3.68 -25.84
C GLY A 171 13.81 -5.18 -26.06
N ILE A 172 13.27 -5.90 -25.07
CA ILE A 172 12.95 -7.33 -25.20
C ILE A 172 11.91 -7.57 -26.30
N LEU A 173 10.89 -6.71 -26.41
CA LEU A 173 9.90 -6.80 -27.49
C LEU A 173 10.51 -6.62 -28.88
N MET A 174 11.43 -5.67 -29.05
CA MET A 174 12.13 -5.49 -30.32
C MET A 174 12.95 -6.73 -30.69
N VAL A 175 13.67 -7.31 -29.73
CA VAL A 175 14.43 -8.54 -29.95
C VAL A 175 13.49 -9.69 -30.33
N PHE A 176 12.35 -9.83 -29.65
CA PHE A 176 11.35 -10.88 -29.95
C PHE A 176 10.67 -10.70 -31.33
N LEU A 177 10.50 -9.46 -31.79
CA LEU A 177 9.96 -9.19 -33.13
C LEU A 177 11.00 -9.41 -34.25
N LEU A 178 12.29 -9.29 -33.94
CA LEU A 178 13.39 -9.47 -34.88
C LEU A 178 13.89 -10.93 -35.03
N LEU A 179 13.53 -11.80 -34.07
CA LEU A 179 13.99 -13.19 -33.95
C LEU A 179 12.88 -14.16 -34.34
#